data_AF-A0A399SP39-F1
#
_entry.id   AF-A0A399SP39-F1
#
_cell.length_a   1.000
_cell.length_b   1.000
_cell.length_c   1.000
_cell.angle_alpha   90.00
_cell.angle_beta   90.00
_cell.angle_gamma   90.00
#
_symmetry.space_group_name_H-M   'P 1'
#
loop_
_entity.id
_entity.type
_entity.pdbx_description
1 polymer ?
#
loop_
_entity_poly.entity_id
_entity_poly.type
_entity_poly.pdbx_seq_one_letter_code
_entity_poly.pdbx_strand_id
1 'polypeptide(L)' 'DTPHAVRRQMHALLGDALGLYIVRHDARRKAVTVDLELAHADVDAVIDALLHGLPRATLGRITPLRTSHRRAHAVLH' A
#
# COMPACT_ATOMS: atom_id res chain seq x y z
N ASP A 1 -10.32 10.63 -14.16
CA ASP A 1 -9.59 9.34 -14.23
C ASP A 1 -8.42 9.13 -13.26
N THR A 2 -7.94 10.15 -12.56
CA THR A 2 -6.76 10.07 -11.67
C THR A 2 -6.78 8.95 -10.61
N PRO A 3 -7.88 8.68 -9.88
CA PRO A 3 -7.86 7.67 -8.81
C PRO A 3 -7.72 6.23 -9.31
N HIS A 4 -8.27 5.92 -10.49
CA HIS A 4 -8.16 4.57 -11.07
C HIS A 4 -6.76 4.28 -11.64
N ALA A 5 -6.07 5.31 -12.13
CA ALA A 5 -4.69 5.19 -12.60
C ALA A 5 -3.74 4.85 -11.44
N VAL A 6 -3.86 5.58 -10.32
CA VAL A 6 -3.07 5.31 -9.10
C VAL A 6 -3.32 3.89 -8.60
N ARG A 7 -4.58 3.47 -8.54
CA ARG A 7 -4.92 2.09 -8.14
C ARG A 7 -4.25 1.04 -9.02
N ARG A 8 -4.32 1.16 -10.34
CA ARG A 8 -3.70 0.20 -11.26
C ARG A 8 -2.18 0.16 -11.10
N GLN A 9 -1.56 1.32 -10.91
CA GLN A 9 -0.12 1.40 -10.69
C GLN A 9 0.29 0.76 -9.36
N MET A 10 -0.47 0.99 -8.28
CA MET A 10 -0.20 0.34 -6.98
C MET A 10 -0.36 -1.17 -7.06
N HIS A 11 -1.41 -1.67 -7.71
CA HIS A 11 -1.58 -3.11 -7.93
C HIS A 11 -0.48 -3.69 -8.83
N ALA A 12 0.01 -2.97 -9.83
CA ALA A 12 1.11 -3.44 -10.66
C ALA A 12 2.44 -3.53 -9.90
N LEU A 13 2.66 -2.64 -8.93
CA LEU A 13 3.89 -2.59 -8.14
C LEU A 13 3.89 -3.55 -6.95
N LEU A 14 2.76 -3.65 -6.25
CA LEU A 14 2.65 -4.38 -4.98
C LEU A 14 1.85 -5.67 -5.10
N GLY A 15 1.07 -5.85 -6.16
CA GLY A 15 0.33 -7.07 -6.45
C GLY A 15 -0.51 -7.55 -5.26
N ASP A 16 -0.31 -8.81 -4.90
CA ASP A 16 -1.02 -9.50 -3.82
C ASP A 16 -0.53 -9.11 -2.41
N ALA A 17 0.59 -8.37 -2.31
CA ALA A 17 1.05 -7.83 -1.04
C ALA A 17 0.22 -6.62 -0.58
N LEU A 18 -0.54 -6.01 -1.50
CA LEU A 18 -1.44 -4.90 -1.24
C LEU A 18 -2.70 -5.40 -0.53
N GLY A 19 -2.83 -5.11 0.77
CA GLY A 19 -4.02 -5.44 1.56
C GLY A 19 -5.09 -4.38 1.40
N LEU A 20 -4.91 -3.25 2.09
CA LEU A 20 -5.82 -2.10 2.05
C LEU A 20 -5.04 -0.86 1.60
N TYR A 21 -5.69 0.03 0.86
CA TYR A 21 -5.10 1.32 0.53
C TYR A 21 -6.15 2.42 0.55
N ILE A 22 -5.74 3.60 1.03
CA ILE A 22 -6.58 4.79 1.09
C ILE A 22 -5.93 5.87 0.25
N VAL A 23 -6.59 6.23 -0.85
CA VAL A 23 -6.14 7.34 -1.72
C VAL A 23 -6.81 8.63 -1.26
N ARG A 24 -6.01 9.62 -0.88
CA ARG A 24 -6.46 10.99 -0.59
C ARG A 24 -5.91 11.91 -1.67
N HIS A 25 -6.82 12.52 -2.42
CA HIS A 25 -6.46 13.53 -3.42
C HIS A 25 -6.68 14.93 -2.84
N ASP A 26 -5.59 15.66 -2.61
CA ASP A 26 -5.65 17.07 -2.22
C ASP A 26 -5.54 17.94 -3.47
N ALA A 27 -6.68 18.41 -3.97
CA ALA A 27 -6.75 19.29 -5.13
C ALA A 27 -6.09 20.65 -4.88
N ARG A 28 -6.04 21.13 -3.62
CA ARG A 28 -5.42 22.42 -3.27
C ARG A 28 -3.90 22.33 -3.37
N ARG A 29 -3.33 21.20 -2.95
CA ARG A 29 -1.88 20.93 -3.01
C ARG A 29 -1.43 20.26 -4.30
N LYS A 30 -2.36 19.91 -5.19
CA LYS A 30 -2.11 19.10 -6.41
C LYS A 30 -1.30 17.83 -6.08
N ALA A 31 -1.62 17.23 -4.93
CA ALA A 31 -0.90 16.09 -4.38
C ALA A 31 -1.85 14.92 -4.13
N VAL A 32 -1.34 13.71 -4.34
CA VAL A 32 -2.02 12.47 -4.00
C VAL A 32 -1.25 11.83 -2.86
N THR A 33 -1.91 11.62 -1.73
CA THR A 33 -1.40 10.83 -0.62
C THR A 33 -2.03 9.45 -0.69
N VAL A 34 -1.22 8.40 -0.58
CA VAL A 34 -1.70 7.02 -0.53
C VAL A 34 -1.21 6.41 0.77
N ASP A 35 -2.15 6.05 1.63
CA ASP A 35 -1.86 5.24 2.82
C ASP A 35 -1.98 3.77 2.41
N LEU A 36 -0.93 2.98 2.67
CA LEU A 36 -0.84 1.58 2.26
C LEU A 36 -0.80 0.69 3.51
N GLU A 37 -1.62 -0.34 3.50
CA GLU A 37 -1.60 -1.45 4.45
C GLU A 37 -1.30 -2.74 3.70
N LEU A 38 -0.27 -3.44 4.17
CA LEU A 38 0.35 -4.56 3.48
C LEU A 38 0.15 -5.82 4.31
N ALA A 39 -0.37 -6.88 3.69
CA ALA A 39 -0.85 -8.05 4.42
C ALA A 39 0.27 -8.96 4.93
N HIS A 40 1.37 -9.10 4.17
CA HIS A 40 2.60 -9.86 4.51
C HIS A 40 3.69 -9.49 3.49
N ALA A 41 4.26 -8.29 3.60
CA ALA A 41 5.27 -7.82 2.67
C ALA A 41 6.57 -7.52 3.42
N ASP A 42 7.68 -7.94 2.83
CA ASP A 42 8.99 -7.45 3.26
C ASP A 42 9.04 -5.94 3.00
N VAL A 43 9.26 -5.17 4.08
CA VAL A 43 9.28 -3.72 4.03
C VAL A 43 10.37 -3.24 3.07
N ASP A 44 11.51 -3.91 3.03
CA ASP A 44 12.63 -3.51 2.17
C ASP A 44 12.28 -3.73 0.69
N ALA A 45 11.70 -4.88 0.35
CA ALA A 45 11.23 -5.16 -1.00
C ALA A 45 10.13 -4.18 -1.47
N VAL A 46 9.27 -3.75 -0.54
CA VAL A 46 8.23 -2.76 -0.82
C VAL A 46 8.82 -1.38 -1.04
N ILE A 47 9.75 -0.95 -0.19
CA ILE A 47 10.44 0.33 -0.37
C ILE A 47 11.15 0.34 -1.72
N ASP A 48 11.87 -0.72 -2.06
CA ASP A 48 12.55 -0.84 -3.35
C ASP A 48 11.58 -0.77 -4.54
N ALA A 49 10.46 -1.48 -4.47
CA ALA A 49 9.42 -1.44 -5.51
C ALA A 49 8.78 -0.05 -5.63
N LEU A 50 8.55 0.65 -4.51
CA LEU A 50 7.99 2.00 -4.50
C LEU A 50 8.98 3.02 -5.05
N LEU A 51 10.26 2.96 -4.65
CA LEU A 51 11.30 3.86 -5.14
C LEU A 51 11.55 3.68 -6.64
N HIS A 52 11.52 2.45 -7.15
CA HIS A 52 11.63 2.19 -8.59
C HIS A 52 10.36 2.58 -9.36
N GLY A 53 9.18 2.27 -8.82
CA GLY A 53 7.91 2.48 -9.49
C GLY A 53 7.38 3.91 -9.44
N LEU A 54 7.85 4.71 -8.48
CA LEU A 54 7.36 6.06 -8.20
C LEU A 54 8.53 7.02 -7.92
N PRO A 55 9.32 7.38 -8.94
CA PRO A 55 10.55 8.17 -8.76
C PRO A 55 10.33 9.59 -8.22
N ARG A 56 9.08 10.06 -8.16
CA ARG A 56 8.69 11.37 -7.61
C ARG A 56 7.83 11.29 -6.34
N ALA A 57 7.56 10.08 -5.84
CA ALA A 57 6.83 9.91 -4.61
C ALA A 57 7.76 10.07 -3.40
N THR A 58 7.27 10.73 -2.36
CA THR A 58 7.94 10.79 -1.08
C THR A 58 7.37 9.70 -0.18
N LEU A 59 8.23 8.88 0.41
CA LEU A 59 7.83 7.92 1.42
C LEU A 59 7.62 8.64 2.76
N GLY A 60 6.44 8.44 3.35
CA GLY A 60 6.11 8.94 4.67
C GLY A 60 6.62 8.01 5.78
N ARG A 61 6.03 8.14 6.97
CA ARG A 61 6.33 7.27 8.11
C ARG A 61 5.86 5.84 7.83
N ILE A 62 6.77 4.88 7.91
CA ILE A 62 6.45 3.46 7.88
C ILE A 62 6.14 3.02 9.31
N THR A 63 4.95 2.47 9.52
CA THR A 63 4.54 1.94 10.84
C THR A 63 4.30 0.45 10.68
N PRO A 64 5.05 -0.41 11.39
CA PRO A 64 4.78 -1.84 11.37
C PRO A 64 3.42 -2.08 12.03
N LEU A 65 2.45 -2.55 11.24
CA LEU A 65 1.20 -3.04 11.76
C LEU A 65 1.50 -4.36 12.46
N ARG A 66 1.51 -4.35 13.80
CA ARG A 66 1.56 -5.59 14.56
C ARG A 66 0.26 -6.35 14.30
N THR A 67 0.28 -7.26 13.34
CA THR A 67 -0.78 -8.25 13.17
C THR A 67 -0.89 -9.02 14.49
N SER A 68 -1.92 -8.73 15.28
CA SER A 68 -2.35 -9.63 16.34
C SER A 68 -2.75 -10.93 15.67
N HIS A 69 -1.87 -11.92 15.74
CA HIS A 69 -2.03 -13.25 15.18
C HIS A 69 -3.11 -14.03 15.95
N ARG A 70 -4.36 -13.56 15.92
CA ARG A 70 -5.49 -14.34 16.42
C ARG A 70 -6.01 -15.17 15.26
N ARG A 71 -5.45 -16.38 15.15
CA ARG A 71 -5.99 -17.50 14.38
C ARG A 71 -7.52 -17.48 14.40
N ALA A 72 -8.12 -17.29 13.24
CA ALA A 72 -9.50 -17.63 12.97
C ALA A 72 -9.54 -18.49 11.70
N HIS A 73 -8.96 -19.68 11.82
CA HIS A 73 -9.29 -20.80 10.93
C HIS A 73 -9.49 -22.04 11.80
N ALA A 74 -10.51 -21.94 12.65
CA ALA A 74 -11.20 -23.09 13.22
C ALA A 74 -12.64 -23.00 12.72
N VAL A 75 -13.19 -24.17 12.35
CA VAL A 75 -14.55 -24.42 11.84
C VAL A 75 -14.62 -24.21 10.31
N LEU A 76 -14.72 -25.25 9.47
CA LEU A 76 -15.70 -26.36 9.48
C LEU A 76 -15.12 -27.67 8.92
N HIS A 77 -15.15 -28.74 9.73
CA HIS A 77 -15.40 -30.11 9.30
C HIS A 77 -16.56 -30.62 10.14
#